data_AF-A0AAX3X4M6-F1
#
_entry.id   AF-A0AAX3X4M6-F1
#
_cell.length_a   1.000
_cell.length_b   1.000
_cell.length_c   1.000
_cell.angle_alpha   90.00
_cell.angle_beta   90.00
_cell.angle_gamma   90.00
#
_symmetry.space_group_name_H-M   'P 1'
#
loop_
_entity.id
_entity.type
_entity.pdbx_description
1 polymer ?
#
loop_
_entity_poly.entity_id
_entity_poly.type
_entity_poly.pdbx_seq_one_letter_code
_entity_poly.pdbx_strand_id
1 'polypeptide(L)' 'MVTAGSTKHYLVAEMQLKPILSYMKAQVLPEIVFIEGQDLFRQEIINADINFRLDKLVEDTLIMVETFKELRKKQEDALF' A
#
# COMPACT_ATOMS: atom_id res chain seq x y z
N MET A 1 1.59 -4.43 -1.03
CA MET A 1 1.90 -5.13 -2.30
C MET A 1 1.32 -6.54 -2.25
N VAL A 2 0.82 -7.05 -3.38
CA VAL A 2 0.34 -8.43 -3.53
C VAL A 2 0.87 -9.00 -4.85
N THR A 3 1.37 -10.24 -4.81
CA THR A 3 1.85 -10.97 -5.99
C THR A 3 0.94 -12.16 -6.28
N ALA A 4 0.59 -12.40 -7.54
CA ALA A 4 -0.18 -13.59 -7.92
C ALA A 4 0.24 -14.16 -9.27
N GLY A 5 0.08 -15.46 -9.44
CA GLY A 5 0.35 -16.15 -10.71
C GLY A 5 -0.69 -15.90 -11.81
N SER A 6 -1.75 -15.12 -11.54
CA SER A 6 -2.80 -14.79 -12.51
C SER A 6 -3.56 -13.54 -12.09
N THR A 7 -3.94 -12.73 -13.06
CA THR A 7 -4.89 -11.59 -12.94
C THR A 7 -6.18 -11.89 -12.18
N LYS A 8 -6.63 -13.15 -12.10
CA LYS A 8 -7.85 -13.54 -11.36
C LYS A 8 -7.80 -13.21 -9.87
N HIS A 9 -6.61 -13.05 -9.29
CA HIS A 9 -6.43 -12.73 -7.88
C HIS A 9 -6.30 -11.22 -7.61
N TYR A 10 -6.50 -10.37 -8.62
CA TYR A 10 -6.39 -8.91 -8.48
C TYR A 10 -7.29 -8.37 -7.36
N LEU A 11 -8.55 -8.83 -7.31
CA LEU A 11 -9.53 -8.38 -6.31
C LEU A 11 -9.28 -8.92 -4.90
N VAL A 12 -8.40 -9.90 -4.72
CA VAL A 12 -8.11 -10.48 -3.40
C VAL A 12 -7.50 -9.43 -2.46
N ALA A 13 -6.65 -8.56 -3.00
CA ALA A 13 -6.06 -7.49 -2.21
C ALA A 13 -7.12 -6.51 -1.68
N GLU A 14 -8.12 -6.19 -2.50
CA GLU A 14 -9.21 -5.29 -2.14
C GLU A 14 -10.22 -5.96 -1.20
N MET A 15 -10.63 -7.20 -1.49
CA MET A 15 -11.72 -7.87 -0.79
C MET A 15 -11.28 -8.62 0.48
N GLN A 16 -9.99 -8.89 0.66
CA GLN A 16 -9.49 -9.63 1.82
C GLN A 16 -8.54 -8.78 2.66
N LEU A 17 -7.47 -8.26 2.05
CA LEU A 17 -6.41 -7.58 2.81
C LEU A 17 -6.90 -6.26 3.42
N LYS A 18 -7.59 -5.42 2.65
CA LYS A 18 -8.15 -4.16 3.15
C LYS A 18 -9.15 -4.37 4.30
N PRO A 19 -10.12 -5.30 4.23
CA PRO A 19 -11.00 -5.59 5.37
C PRO A 19 -10.27 -6.04 6.64
N ILE A 20 -9.24 -6.90 6.52
CA ILE A 20 -8.45 -7.34 7.67
C ILE A 20 -7.74 -6.16 8.32
N LEU A 21 -7.08 -5.32 7.51
CA LEU A 21 -6.37 -4.14 8.01
C LEU A 21 -7.31 -3.10 8.61
N SER A 22 -8.47 -2.89 7.99
CA SER A 22 -9.53 -2.02 8.51
C SER A 22 -10.07 -2.52 9.85
N TYR A 23 -10.27 -3.84 9.99
CA TYR A 23 -10.63 -4.46 11.27
C TYR A 23 -9.56 -4.21 12.35
N MET A 24 -8.27 -4.26 11.98
CA MET A 24 -7.16 -3.92 12.87
C MET A 24 -7.00 -2.41 13.15
N LYS A 25 -7.92 -1.57 12.65
CA LYS A 25 -7.88 -0.10 12.75
C LYS A 25 -6.63 0.52 12.10
N ALA A 26 -6.03 -0.18 11.15
CA ALA A 26 -4.91 0.37 10.38
C ALA A 26 -5.42 1.45 9.42
N GLN A 27 -4.61 2.50 9.22
CA GLN A 27 -4.82 3.44 8.13
C GLN A 27 -4.21 2.82 6.87
N VAL A 28 -5.04 2.54 5.88
CA VAL A 28 -4.64 1.85 4.64
C VAL A 28 -4.75 2.82 3.48
N LEU A 29 -3.70 2.91 2.67
CA LEU A 29 -3.74 3.67 1.44
C LEU A 29 -4.75 3.05 0.45
N PRO A 30 -5.41 3.88 -0.37
CA PRO A 30 -6.31 3.38 -1.40
C PRO A 30 -5.53 2.61 -2.49
N GLU A 31 -4.30 3.00 -2.76
CA GLU A 31 -3.45 2.42 -3.80
C GLU A 31 -2.88 1.05 -3.38
N ILE A 32 -2.97 0.08 -4.30
CA ILE A 32 -2.37 -1.25 -4.15
C ILE A 32 -1.56 -1.55 -5.40
N VAL A 33 -0.31 -1.99 -5.19
CA VAL A 33 0.51 -2.55 -6.26
C VAL A 33 0.27 -4.05 -6.34
N PHE A 34 -0.30 -4.47 -7.47
CA PHE A 34 -0.50 -5.86 -7.85
C PHE A 34 0.52 -6.26 -8.89
N ILE A 35 1.18 -7.39 -8.68
CA ILE A 35 2.27 -7.89 -9.51
C ILE A 35 1.89 -9.28 -10.01
N GLU A 36 1.89 -9.46 -11.32
CA GLU A 36 1.63 -10.75 -11.94
C GLU A 36 2.91 -11.57 -12.06
N GLY A 37 2.79 -12.90 -12.06
CA GLY A 37 3.94 -13.81 -12.18
C GLY A 37 4.75 -13.61 -13.45
N GLN A 38 4.17 -13.06 -14.52
CA GLN A 38 4.87 -12.74 -15.76
C GLN A 38 5.87 -11.57 -15.61
N ASP A 39 5.62 -10.68 -14.65
CA ASP A 39 6.46 -9.51 -14.37
C ASP A 39 7.61 -9.82 -13.40
N LEU A 40 7.71 -11.08 -12.96
CA LEU A 40 8.71 -11.60 -12.04
C LEU A 40 9.61 -12.60 -12.77
N PHE A 41 10.89 -12.26 -12.94
CA PHE A 41 11.89 -13.19 -13.47
C PHE A 41 12.98 -13.42 -12.43
N ARG A 42 13.19 -14.68 -12.03
CA ARG A 42 14.21 -15.06 -11.03
C ARG A 42 14.15 -14.24 -9.73
N GLN A 43 12.93 -13.95 -9.26
CA GLN A 43 12.66 -13.12 -8.06
C GLN A 43 12.96 -11.62 -8.22
N GLU A 44 13.25 -11.16 -9.43
CA GLU A 44 13.40 -9.74 -9.75
C GLU A 44 12.18 -9.22 -10.50
N ILE A 45 11.78 -7.98 -10.20
CA ILE A 45 10.72 -7.28 -10.92
C ILE A 45 11.32 -6.71 -12.20
N ILE A 46 10.96 -7.30 -13.34
CA ILE A 46 11.49 -6.87 -14.65
C ILE A 46 10.70 -5.72 -15.26
N ASN A 47 9.49 -5.46 -14.76
CA ASN A 47 8.61 -4.44 -15.30
C ASN A 47 8.86 -3.08 -14.62
N ALA A 48 9.33 -2.11 -15.42
CA ALA A 48 9.62 -0.76 -14.93
C ALA A 48 8.38 0.00 -14.43
N ASP A 49 7.19 -0.27 -14.97
CA ASP A 49 5.94 0.36 -14.50
C ASP A 49 5.63 -0.05 -13.05
N ILE A 50 5.90 -1.30 -12.70
CA ILE A 50 5.69 -1.81 -11.35
C ILE A 50 6.63 -1.12 -10.37
N ASN A 51 7.89 -0.91 -10.75
CA ASN A 51 8.84 -0.16 -9.92
C ASN A 51 8.37 1.27 -9.69
N PHE A 52 7.91 1.96 -10.74
CA PHE A 52 7.35 3.30 -10.61
C PHE A 52 6.13 3.35 -9.67
N ARG A 53 5.23 2.36 -9.76
CA ARG A 53 4.07 2.25 -8.86
C ARG A 53 4.48 1.94 -7.42
N LEU A 54 5.56 1.18 -7.21
CA LEU A 54 6.12 0.94 -5.88
C LEU A 54 6.73 2.21 -5.29
N ASP A 55 7.48 2.97 -6.07
CA ASP A 55 8.07 4.24 -5.64
C ASP A 55 6.97 5.23 -5.21
N LYS A 56 5.91 5.35 -6.02
CA LYS A 56 4.75 6.17 -5.67
C LYS A 56 4.05 5.69 -4.39
N LEU A 57 3.87 4.38 -4.23
CA LEU A 57 3.26 3.83 -3.01
C LEU A 57 4.10 4.15 -1.77
N VAL A 58 5.43 4.11 -1.88
CA VAL A 58 6.33 4.50 -0.79
C VAL A 58 6.19 5.99 -0.46
N GLU A 59 6.18 6.85 -1.48
CA GLU A 59 5.99 8.29 -1.33
C GLU A 59 4.67 8.61 -0.61
N ASP A 60 3.56 8.05 -1.08
CA ASP A 60 2.23 8.24 -0.49
C ASP A 60 2.19 7.73 0.96
N THR A 61 2.91 6.64 1.26
CA THR A 61 2.99 6.10 2.63
C THR A 61 3.73 7.05 3.56
N LEU A 62 4.84 7.65 3.11
CA LEU A 62 5.60 8.62 3.89
C LEU A 62 4.75 9.86 4.18
N ILE A 63 4.11 10.41 3.16
CA ILE A 63 3.22 11.57 3.29
C ILE A 63 2.09 11.28 4.28
N MET A 64 1.46 10.09 4.17
CA MET A 64 0.41 9.68 5.09
C MET A 64 0.92 9.65 6.53
N VAL A 65 2.05 8.99 6.78
CA VAL A 65 2.62 8.86 8.14
C VAL A 65 2.96 10.22 8.73
N GLU A 66 3.61 11.10 7.97
CA GLU A 66 3.96 12.45 8.42
C GLU A 66 2.71 13.28 8.72
N THR A 67 1.72 13.27 7.83
CA THR A 67 0.45 13.98 8.03
C THR A 67 -0.26 13.51 9.30
N PHE A 68 -0.35 12.20 9.52
CA PHE A 68 -0.97 11.66 10.73
C PHE A 68 -0.19 12.02 12.00
N LYS A 69 1.14 12.04 11.93
CA LYS A 69 2.00 12.43 13.04
C LYS A 69 1.80 13.89 13.41
N GLU A 70 1.74 14.79 12.42
CA GLU A 70 1.47 16.21 12.65
C GLU A 70 0.07 16.45 13.19
N LEU A 71 -0.94 15.77 12.67
CA LEU A 71 -2.32 15.88 13.15
C LEU A 71 -2.43 15.44 14.60
N ARG A 72 -1.79 14.33 14.99
CA ARG A 72 -1.75 13.88 16.39
C ARG A 72 -1.08 14.91 17.28
N LYS A 73 0.06 15.46 16.86
CA LYS A 73 0.74 16.51 17.63
C LYS A 73 -0.13 17.75 17.82
N LYS A 74 -0.80 18.23 16.77
CA LYS A 74 -1.73 19.37 16.85
C LYS A 74 -2.91 19.09 17.78
N GLN A 75 -3.42 17.85 17.81
CA GLN A 75 -4.49 17.45 18.72
C GLN A 75 -4.01 17.45 20.18
N GLU A 76 -2.82 16.92 20.44
CA GLU A 76 -2.20 16.95 21.76
C GLU A 76 -1.96 18.38 22.23
N ASP A 77 -1.39 19.24 21.40
CA ASP A 77 -1.12 20.66 21.72
C ASP A 77 -2.41 21.48 21.95
N ALA A 78 -3.54 21.11 21.33
CA ALA A 78 -4.83 21.77 21.51
C ALA A 78 -5.60 21.31 22.77
N LEU A 79 -5.17 20.21 23.39
CA LEU A 79 -5.75 19.65 24.61
C LEU A 79 -5.12 20.23 25.90
N PHE A 80 -4.06 21.04 25.77
CA PHE A 80 -3.39 21.78 26.85
C PHE A 80 -3.52 23.29 26.66
#